data_AF-A0A7J7JQX6-F1
#
_entry.id   AF-A0A7J7JQX6-F1
#
_cell.length_a   1.000
_cell.length_b   1.000
_cell.length_c   1.000
_cell.angle_alpha   90.00
_cell.angle_beta   90.00
_cell.angle_gamma   90.00
#
_symmetry.space_group_name_H-M   'P 1'
#
loop_
_entity.id
_entity.type
_entity.pdbx_description
1 polymer ?
#
loop_
_entity_poly.entity_id
_entity_poly.type
_entity_poly.pdbx_seq_one_letter_code
_entity_poly.pdbx_strand_id
1 'polypeptide(L)'
;MAGNRNTQSQPQPGSQQSQNDKNKDSTNPECKTCNNVDCYVTNTRGLSQKFGAKWIQCDFCDDWFHGTCQSLTNSDVATLDKMDEKNVKWFCNTCLPVIEASLQGRGRVNNNGEDSLALHSTHSRKLNKIEDIMQQINAKIGSTNTALEERMTKLEKSYADAAKSNTENLKKGMEISDSARNLLKKTLKDRIVRAVQDAQVSLKAGRSASYEIEVNSVTIFSKLATGQFPDDTKVLEEIIEVSKGAKKPEVVTETDRGCTIL
;
A
#
# COMPACT_ATOMS: atom_id res chain seq x y z
N MET A 1 12.34 -11.10 -7.83
CA MET A 1 11.12 -11.82 -8.25
C MET A 1 10.74 -11.33 -9.62
N ALA A 2 10.72 -12.26 -10.57
CA ALA A 2 10.67 -12.01 -12.00
C ALA A 2 9.32 -11.45 -12.45
N GLY A 3 9.37 -10.67 -13.54
CA GLY A 3 8.27 -9.88 -14.05
C GLY A 3 7.21 -10.69 -14.78
N ASN A 4 6.05 -10.08 -14.95
CA ASN A 4 5.06 -10.52 -15.91
C ASN A 4 4.32 -9.28 -16.46
N ARG A 5 4.87 -8.68 -17.52
CA ARG A 5 4.20 -7.64 -18.30
C ARG A 5 3.35 -8.34 -19.36
N ASN A 6 2.06 -8.46 -19.05
CA ASN A 6 1.06 -8.98 -19.96
C ASN A 6 0.62 -7.84 -20.89
N THR A 7 1.30 -7.69 -22.03
CA THR A 7 0.88 -6.79 -23.12
C THR A 7 -0.23 -7.46 -23.92
N GLN A 8 -1.48 -7.14 -23.57
CA GLN A 8 -2.63 -7.42 -24.41
C GLN A 8 -2.64 -6.44 -25.60
N SER A 9 -2.22 -6.94 -26.75
CA SER A 9 -2.39 -6.29 -28.04
C SER A 9 -3.88 -6.20 -28.37
N GLN A 10 -4.43 -5.00 -28.40
CA GLN A 10 -5.77 -4.78 -28.95
C GLN A 10 -5.73 -4.91 -30.48
N PRO A 11 -6.71 -5.57 -31.11
CA PRO A 11 -6.85 -5.60 -32.56
C PRO A 11 -7.26 -4.22 -33.06
N GLN A 12 -6.50 -3.68 -34.02
CA GLN A 12 -6.90 -2.47 -34.74
C GLN A 12 -8.16 -2.75 -35.58
N PRO A 13 -9.18 -1.88 -35.55
CA PRO A 13 -10.30 -1.99 -36.47
C PRO A 13 -9.80 -1.67 -37.88
N GLY A 14 -9.78 -2.71 -38.72
CA GLY A 14 -9.45 -2.59 -40.14
C GLY A 14 -10.44 -1.66 -40.84
N SER A 15 -9.96 -0.49 -41.22
CA SER A 15 -10.64 0.44 -42.12
C SER A 15 -10.70 -0.19 -43.52
N GLN A 16 -11.79 -0.90 -43.82
CA GLN A 16 -12.11 -1.28 -45.21
C GLN A 16 -12.59 -0.03 -45.93
N GLN A 17 -11.68 0.63 -46.66
CA GLN A 17 -12.05 1.58 -47.70
C GLN A 17 -12.77 0.82 -48.82
N SER A 18 -14.09 0.94 -48.84
CA SER A 18 -14.91 0.53 -49.99
C SER A 18 -14.62 1.49 -51.15
N GLN A 19 -13.76 1.07 -52.07
CA GLN A 19 -13.62 1.68 -53.38
C GLN A 19 -14.84 1.27 -54.22
N ASN A 20 -15.84 2.14 -54.26
CA ASN A 20 -16.92 2.06 -55.23
C ASN A 20 -16.42 2.68 -56.55
N ASP A 21 -15.77 1.85 -57.37
CA ASP A 21 -15.50 2.17 -58.76
C ASP A 21 -16.83 2.20 -59.54
N LYS A 22 -17.34 3.40 -59.78
CA LYS A 22 -18.42 3.65 -60.74
C LYS A 22 -17.87 3.59 -62.17
N ASN A 23 -17.57 2.39 -62.65
CA ASN A 23 -17.43 2.13 -64.08
C ASN A 23 -18.82 1.78 -64.64
N LYS A 24 -19.60 2.80 -64.98
CA LYS A 24 -20.88 2.65 -65.71
C LYS A 24 -20.56 2.50 -67.20
N ASP A 25 -20.20 1.29 -67.60
CA ASP A 25 -20.40 0.85 -68.98
C ASP A 25 -21.70 0.04 -68.98
N SER A 26 -22.81 0.72 -69.29
CA SER A 26 -24.14 0.14 -69.31
C SER A 26 -24.72 0.34 -70.70
N THR A 27 -24.67 -0.70 -71.52
CA THR A 27 -25.57 -0.85 -72.67
C THR A 27 -26.99 -0.92 -72.12
N ASN A 28 -27.64 0.25 -72.06
CA ASN A 28 -28.93 0.41 -71.43
C ASN A 28 -30.02 -0.20 -72.35
N PRO A 29 -30.84 -1.15 -71.86
CA PRO A 29 -31.92 -1.70 -72.65
C PRO A 29 -32.91 -0.58 -73.00
N GLU A 30 -33.21 -0.44 -74.30
CA GLU A 30 -34.15 0.54 -74.83
C GLU A 30 -35.44 0.57 -74.02
N CYS A 31 -35.81 1.77 -73.58
CA CYS A 31 -37.00 1.97 -72.80
C CYS A 31 -38.24 1.79 -73.68
N LYS A 32 -38.91 0.64 -73.59
CA LYS A 32 -40.04 0.24 -74.46
C LYS A 32 -41.18 1.25 -74.57
N THR A 33 -41.30 2.16 -73.61
CA THR A 33 -42.34 3.19 -73.57
C THR A 33 -42.00 4.45 -74.38
N CYS A 34 -40.72 4.71 -74.67
CA CYS A 34 -40.30 5.91 -75.41
C CYS A 34 -39.22 5.66 -76.48
N ASN A 35 -38.83 4.40 -76.72
CA ASN A 35 -37.78 3.99 -77.68
C ASN A 35 -36.46 4.77 -77.51
N ASN A 36 -36.20 5.32 -76.33
CA ASN A 36 -34.98 6.07 -76.04
C ASN A 36 -34.05 5.22 -75.18
N VAL A 37 -32.77 5.23 -75.52
CA VAL A 37 -31.72 4.44 -74.85
C VAL A 37 -31.45 4.98 -73.44
N ASP A 38 -31.84 6.23 -73.15
CA ASP A 38 -31.59 6.87 -71.86
C ASP A 38 -32.89 7.30 -71.17
N CYS A 39 -33.48 6.40 -70.37
CA CYS A 39 -34.67 6.70 -69.57
C CYS A 39 -34.39 7.50 -68.29
N TYR A 40 -33.15 7.94 -68.11
CA TYR A 40 -32.74 8.98 -67.16
C TYR A 40 -31.68 9.86 -67.82
N VAL A 41 -31.65 11.14 -67.50
CA VAL A 41 -30.63 12.07 -67.99
C VAL A 41 -30.07 12.86 -66.81
N THR A 42 -28.74 12.97 -66.74
CA THR A 42 -28.04 13.66 -65.65
C THR A 42 -28.12 15.19 -65.76
N ASN A 43 -28.71 15.74 -66.83
CA ASN A 43 -28.90 17.17 -67.04
C ASN A 43 -29.96 17.45 -68.12
N THR A 44 -31.04 18.14 -67.76
CA THR A 44 -32.17 18.40 -68.66
C THR A 44 -32.35 19.88 -69.02
N ARG A 45 -31.34 20.75 -68.89
CA ARG A 45 -31.43 22.14 -69.39
C ARG A 45 -31.81 22.13 -70.90
N GLY A 46 -33.10 22.25 -71.19
CA GLY A 46 -33.68 22.29 -72.54
C GLY A 46 -34.50 21.07 -73.01
N LEU A 47 -34.64 19.98 -72.24
CA LEU A 47 -35.32 18.77 -72.72
C LEU A 47 -36.85 18.77 -72.56
N SER A 48 -37.43 19.58 -71.67
CA SER A 48 -38.88 19.59 -71.43
C SER A 48 -39.71 20.11 -72.61
N GLN A 49 -39.10 20.91 -73.51
CA GLN A 49 -39.82 21.56 -74.61
C GLN A 49 -40.01 20.69 -75.85
N LYS A 50 -39.24 19.60 -76.03
CA LYS A 50 -39.19 18.87 -77.31
C LYS A 50 -40.07 17.61 -77.41
N PHE A 51 -40.51 17.02 -76.29
CA PHE A 51 -41.11 15.67 -76.33
C PHE A 51 -42.46 15.51 -75.62
N GLY A 52 -43.05 16.57 -75.07
CA GLY A 52 -44.39 16.52 -74.43
C GLY A 52 -44.51 15.64 -73.17
N ALA A 53 -43.49 14.85 -72.84
CA ALA A 53 -43.41 14.05 -71.63
C ALA A 53 -42.98 14.94 -70.44
N LYS A 54 -43.69 14.80 -69.30
CA LYS A 54 -43.30 15.46 -68.06
C LYS A 54 -42.15 14.69 -67.40
N TRP A 55 -41.16 15.45 -66.97
CA TRP A 55 -39.98 14.95 -66.28
C TRP A 55 -40.06 15.30 -64.80
N ILE A 56 -39.46 14.48 -63.96
CA ILE A 56 -39.33 14.71 -62.52
C ILE A 56 -37.89 14.46 -62.08
N GLN A 57 -37.37 15.29 -61.17
CA GLN A 57 -36.03 15.14 -60.62
C GLN A 57 -36.09 14.36 -59.30
N CYS A 58 -35.20 13.38 -59.13
CA CYS A 58 -35.05 12.66 -57.86
C CYS A 58 -34.30 13.54 -56.85
N ASP A 59 -34.88 13.76 -55.67
CA ASP A 59 -34.28 14.57 -54.61
C ASP A 59 -33.04 13.95 -53.94
N PHE A 60 -32.69 12.69 -54.26
CA PHE A 60 -31.52 12.02 -53.69
C PHE A 60 -30.32 11.94 -54.64
N CYS A 61 -30.55 11.58 -55.90
CA CYS A 61 -29.48 11.41 -56.88
C CYS A 61 -29.39 12.54 -57.90
N ASP A 62 -30.28 13.54 -57.82
CA ASP A 62 -30.40 14.70 -58.71
C ASP A 62 -30.64 14.37 -60.19
N ASP A 63 -30.83 13.10 -60.54
CA ASP A 63 -31.14 12.65 -61.90
C ASP A 63 -32.60 12.93 -62.28
N TRP A 64 -32.84 13.17 -63.57
CA TRP A 64 -34.17 13.41 -64.12
C TRP A 64 -34.73 12.17 -64.81
N PHE A 65 -36.00 11.89 -64.55
CA PHE A 65 -36.70 10.71 -65.04
C PHE A 65 -38.00 11.10 -65.75
N HIS A 66 -38.38 10.32 -66.76
CA HIS A 66 -39.74 10.39 -67.29
C HIS A 66 -40.73 9.92 -66.23
N GLY A 67 -41.82 10.67 -66.03
CA GLY A 67 -42.86 10.28 -65.08
C GLY A 67 -43.38 8.87 -65.34
N THR A 68 -43.68 8.55 -66.60
CA THR A 68 -44.20 7.22 -67.00
C THR A 68 -43.24 6.08 -66.69
N CYS A 69 -41.92 6.30 -66.82
CA CYS A 69 -40.89 5.29 -66.53
C CYS A 69 -40.73 5.04 -65.02
N GLN A 70 -41.18 5.98 -64.18
CA GLN A 70 -41.28 5.83 -62.73
C GLN A 70 -42.71 5.52 -62.28
N SER A 71 -43.58 5.08 -63.21
CA SER A 71 -44.99 4.77 -62.94
C SER A 71 -45.83 5.94 -62.40
N LEU A 72 -45.44 7.18 -62.73
CA LEU A 72 -46.16 8.40 -62.40
C LEU A 72 -47.01 8.87 -63.58
N THR A 73 -48.24 9.28 -63.33
CA THR A 73 -49.07 9.95 -64.32
C THR A 73 -48.65 11.42 -64.51
N ASN A 74 -49.07 12.03 -65.61
CA ASN A 74 -48.84 13.46 -65.85
C ASN A 74 -49.49 14.37 -64.78
N SER A 75 -50.51 13.87 -64.08
CA SER A 75 -51.15 14.55 -62.96
C SER A 75 -50.30 14.44 -61.69
N ASP A 76 -49.71 13.27 -61.44
CA ASP A 76 -48.83 13.04 -60.29
C ASP A 76 -47.59 13.92 -60.39
N VAL A 77 -46.94 13.97 -61.56
CA VAL A 77 -45.76 14.83 -61.76
C VAL A 77 -46.11 16.31 -61.55
N ALA A 78 -47.25 16.79 -62.05
CA ALA A 78 -47.67 18.17 -61.83
C ALA A 78 -48.02 18.48 -60.38
N THR A 79 -48.53 17.48 -59.67
CA THR A 79 -48.83 17.61 -58.24
C THR A 79 -47.55 17.67 -57.44
N LEU A 80 -46.58 16.78 -57.72
CA LEU A 80 -45.27 16.76 -57.07
C LEU A 80 -44.47 18.04 -57.33
N ASP A 81 -44.48 18.54 -58.56
CA ASP A 81 -43.83 19.80 -58.94
C ASP A 81 -44.42 21.00 -58.17
N LYS A 82 -45.74 21.03 -57.98
CA LYS A 82 -46.41 22.05 -57.14
C LYS A 82 -46.22 21.83 -55.64
N MET A 83 -45.85 20.62 -55.22
CA MET A 83 -45.66 20.26 -53.82
C MET A 83 -44.21 20.45 -53.36
N ASP A 84 -43.27 20.81 -54.23
CA ASP A 84 -41.90 21.14 -53.83
C ASP A 84 -41.90 22.32 -52.84
N GLU A 85 -42.86 23.24 -52.95
CA GLU A 85 -43.12 24.32 -51.98
C GLU A 85 -43.57 23.82 -50.58
N LYS A 86 -43.97 22.55 -50.45
CA LYS A 86 -44.52 21.93 -49.22
C LYS A 86 -43.58 20.90 -48.58
N ASN A 87 -42.30 20.89 -48.93
CA ASN A 87 -41.29 19.92 -48.44
C ASN A 87 -41.62 18.46 -48.77
N VAL A 88 -42.42 18.18 -49.80
CA VAL A 88 -42.64 16.80 -50.24
C VAL A 88 -41.49 16.42 -51.16
N LYS A 89 -40.65 15.48 -50.69
CA LYS A 89 -39.52 14.95 -51.45
C LYS A 89 -39.90 13.70 -52.21
N TRP A 90 -39.46 13.59 -53.45
CA TRP A 90 -39.68 12.45 -54.31
C TRP A 90 -38.35 11.74 -54.61
N PHE A 91 -38.39 10.41 -54.57
CA PHE A 91 -37.22 9.57 -54.82
C PHE A 91 -37.55 8.58 -55.93
N CYS A 92 -36.61 8.36 -56.86
CA CYS A 92 -36.78 7.35 -57.90
C CYS A 92 -36.77 5.93 -57.32
N ASN A 93 -37.28 4.96 -58.08
CA ASN A 93 -37.41 3.56 -57.64
C ASN A 93 -36.07 2.92 -57.20
N THR A 94 -34.94 3.41 -57.71
CA THR A 94 -33.61 2.95 -57.30
C THR A 94 -33.17 3.54 -55.96
N CYS A 95 -33.52 4.80 -55.70
CA CYS A 95 -33.10 5.51 -54.49
C CYS A 95 -34.05 5.29 -53.32
N LEU A 96 -35.35 5.03 -53.58
CA LEU A 96 -36.37 4.84 -52.56
C LEU A 96 -36.01 3.74 -51.54
N PRO A 97 -35.58 2.51 -51.94
CA PRO A 97 -35.21 1.47 -50.97
C PRO A 97 -34.05 1.87 -50.04
N VAL A 98 -33.10 2.68 -50.53
CA VAL A 98 -31.95 3.16 -49.74
C VAL A 98 -32.39 4.19 -48.69
N ILE A 99 -33.29 5.10 -49.08
CA ILE A 99 -33.88 6.08 -48.17
C ILE A 99 -34.78 5.38 -47.14
N GLU A 100 -35.61 4.43 -47.55
CA GLU A 100 -36.44 3.63 -46.64
C GLU A 100 -35.59 2.86 -45.63
N ALA A 101 -34.52 2.19 -46.06
CA ALA A 101 -33.60 1.50 -45.16
C ALA A 101 -32.91 2.49 -44.18
N SER A 102 -32.56 3.68 -44.64
CA SER A 102 -31.97 4.73 -43.81
C SER A 102 -32.97 5.28 -42.78
N LEU A 103 -34.23 5.47 -43.16
CA LEU A 103 -35.30 5.91 -42.27
C LEU A 103 -35.67 4.83 -41.23
N GLN A 104 -35.71 3.56 -41.64
CA GLN A 104 -35.85 2.42 -40.72
C GLN A 104 -34.66 2.31 -39.76
N GLY A 105 -33.45 2.63 -40.22
CA GLY A 105 -32.25 2.72 -39.39
C GLY A 105 -32.35 3.77 -38.28
N ARG A 106 -33.02 4.91 -38.52
CA ARG A 106 -33.23 5.96 -37.50
C ARG A 106 -34.07 5.47 -36.31
N GLY A 107 -35.03 4.57 -36.54
CA GLY A 107 -35.79 3.95 -35.45
C GLY A 107 -34.92 3.16 -34.47
N ARG A 108 -33.87 2.49 -34.98
CA ARG A 108 -32.89 1.78 -34.14
C ARG A 108 -32.01 2.71 -33.32
N VAL A 109 -31.66 3.88 -33.86
CA VAL A 109 -30.84 4.89 -33.16
C VAL A 109 -31.59 5.45 -31.94
N ASN A 110 -32.90 5.63 -32.04
CA ASN A 110 -33.71 6.09 -30.91
C ASN A 110 -33.78 5.06 -29.78
N ASN A 111 -34.01 3.78 -30.10
CA ASN A 111 -34.02 2.71 -29.11
C ASN A 111 -32.65 2.55 -28.42
N ASN A 112 -31.57 2.67 -29.18
CA ASN A 112 -30.21 2.67 -28.61
C ASN A 112 -29.97 3.86 -27.67
N GLY A 113 -30.63 4.99 -27.90
CA GLY A 113 -30.59 6.15 -27.01
C GLY A 113 -31.22 5.87 -25.65
N GLU A 114 -32.39 5.24 -25.64
CA GLU A 114 -33.07 4.83 -24.39
C GLU A 114 -32.27 3.77 -23.62
N ASP A 115 -31.75 2.76 -24.31
CA ASP A 115 -30.90 1.73 -23.71
C ASP A 115 -29.61 2.33 -23.13
N SER A 116 -29.00 3.29 -23.84
CA SER A 116 -27.82 4.02 -23.36
C SER A 116 -28.11 4.82 -22.10
N LEU A 117 -29.25 5.53 -22.04
CA LEU A 117 -29.67 6.27 -20.85
C LEU A 117 -29.97 5.33 -19.68
N ALA A 118 -30.63 4.19 -19.92
CA ALA A 118 -30.89 3.18 -18.91
C ALA A 118 -29.58 2.58 -18.36
N LEU A 119 -28.62 2.27 -19.25
CA LEU A 119 -27.29 1.79 -18.88
C LEU A 119 -26.52 2.82 -18.07
N HIS A 120 -26.52 4.09 -18.51
CA HIS A 120 -25.90 5.18 -17.77
C HIS A 120 -26.50 5.34 -16.37
N SER A 121 -27.83 5.29 -16.24
CA SER A 121 -28.48 5.38 -14.92
C SER A 121 -28.08 4.22 -14.00
N THR A 122 -27.92 3.01 -14.55
CA THR A 122 -27.50 1.82 -13.81
C THR A 122 -26.05 1.92 -13.37
N HIS A 123 -25.16 2.39 -14.25
CA HIS A 123 -23.77 2.63 -13.93
C HIS A 123 -23.61 3.72 -12.87
N SER A 124 -24.32 4.85 -12.99
CA SER A 124 -24.30 5.91 -11.97
C SER A 124 -24.73 5.40 -10.60
N ARG A 125 -25.78 4.57 -10.51
CA ARG A 125 -26.19 3.93 -9.24
C ARG A 125 -25.10 3.02 -8.66
N LYS A 126 -24.40 2.25 -9.51
CA LYS A 126 -23.30 1.39 -9.06
C LYS A 126 -22.09 2.21 -8.60
N LEU A 127 -21.76 3.29 -9.30
CA LEU A 127 -20.66 4.19 -8.93
C LEU A 127 -20.93 4.86 -7.58
N ASN A 128 -22.14 5.38 -7.35
CA ASN A 128 -22.50 5.96 -6.05
C ASN A 128 -22.41 4.92 -4.92
N LYS A 129 -22.83 3.67 -5.15
CA LYS A 129 -22.66 2.60 -4.15
C LYS A 129 -21.18 2.30 -3.86
N ILE A 130 -20.33 2.31 -4.88
CA ILE A 130 -18.89 2.11 -4.70
C ILE A 130 -18.31 3.28 -3.89
N GLU A 131 -18.71 4.51 -4.20
CA GLU A 131 -18.29 5.70 -3.47
C GLU A 131 -18.70 5.64 -1.99
N ASP A 132 -19.95 5.26 -1.69
CA ASP A 132 -20.43 5.06 -0.32
C ASP A 132 -19.62 3.99 0.42
N ILE A 133 -19.31 2.86 -0.24
CA ILE A 133 -18.48 1.79 0.34
C ILE A 133 -17.06 2.31 0.63
N MET A 134 -16.47 3.09 -0.29
CA MET A 134 -15.14 3.68 -0.08
C MET A 134 -15.12 4.65 1.09
N GLN A 135 -16.16 5.49 1.23
CA GLN A 135 -16.28 6.41 2.37
C GLN A 135 -16.40 5.64 3.69
N GLN A 136 -17.19 4.57 3.75
CA GLN A 136 -17.31 3.71 4.94
C GLN A 136 -15.99 3.03 5.30
N ILE A 137 -15.25 2.52 4.30
CA ILE A 137 -13.93 1.93 4.50
C ILE A 137 -12.96 2.96 5.07
N ASN A 138 -12.91 4.17 4.51
CA ASN A 138 -12.05 5.25 5.00
C ASN A 138 -12.38 5.64 6.44
N ALA A 139 -13.67 5.75 6.78
CA ALA A 139 -14.10 6.01 8.16
C ALA A 139 -13.66 4.90 9.13
N LYS A 140 -13.77 3.63 8.70
CA LYS A 140 -13.34 2.48 9.50
C LYS A 140 -11.82 2.39 9.67
N ILE A 141 -11.05 2.73 8.63
CA ILE A 141 -9.58 2.84 8.71
C ILE A 141 -9.21 3.94 9.70
N GLY A 142 -9.86 5.11 9.61
CA GLY A 142 -9.64 6.22 10.54
C GLY A 142 -9.86 5.82 12.00
N SER A 143 -11.00 5.21 12.32
CA SER A 143 -11.31 4.78 13.70
C SER A 143 -10.36 3.70 14.21
N THR A 144 -9.94 2.77 13.33
CA THR A 144 -8.98 1.72 13.69
C THR A 144 -7.59 2.31 13.98
N ASN A 145 -7.15 3.30 13.20
CA ASN A 145 -5.88 3.97 13.42
C ASN A 145 -5.87 4.74 14.75
N THR A 146 -6.93 5.49 15.06
CA THR A 146 -7.05 6.17 16.36
C THR A 146 -6.99 5.19 17.54
N ALA A 147 -7.71 4.06 17.44
CA ALA A 147 -7.67 3.02 18.48
C ALA A 147 -6.28 2.38 18.61
N LEU A 148 -5.55 2.23 17.51
CA LEU A 148 -4.18 1.71 17.52
C LEU A 148 -3.21 2.70 18.19
N GLU A 149 -3.31 3.99 17.87
CA GLU A 149 -2.51 5.05 18.49
C GLU A 149 -2.74 5.12 20.01
N GLU A 150 -4.00 5.00 20.46
CA GLU A 150 -4.33 4.93 21.89
C GLU A 150 -3.69 3.70 22.57
N ARG A 151 -3.70 2.53 21.90
CA ARG A 151 -3.04 1.33 22.44
C ARG A 151 -1.53 1.47 22.48
N MET A 152 -0.91 2.10 21.47
CA MET A 152 0.52 2.34 21.42
C MET A 152 0.96 3.27 22.55
N THR A 153 0.28 4.40 22.74
CA THR A 153 0.59 5.33 23.84
C THR A 153 0.41 4.70 25.22
N LYS A 154 -0.61 3.85 25.41
CA LYS A 154 -0.80 3.08 26.65
C LYS A 154 0.34 2.09 26.89
N LEU A 155 0.81 1.40 25.86
CA LEU A 155 1.95 0.48 25.96
C LEU A 155 3.24 1.24 26.29
N GLU A 156 3.53 2.33 25.60
CA GLU A 156 4.70 3.17 25.87
C GLU A 156 4.75 3.64 27.33
N LYS A 157 3.61 4.10 27.86
CA LYS A 157 3.49 4.47 29.27
C LYS A 157 3.77 3.28 30.20
N SER A 158 3.16 2.13 29.92
CA SER A 158 3.38 0.91 30.71
C SER A 158 4.85 0.47 30.71
N TYR A 159 5.54 0.57 29.58
CA TYR A 159 6.97 0.25 29.48
C TYR A 159 7.84 1.26 30.25
N ALA A 160 7.52 2.56 30.16
CA ALA A 160 8.23 3.59 30.91
C ALA A 160 8.08 3.40 32.43
N ASP A 161 6.87 3.06 32.89
CA ASP A 161 6.60 2.80 34.31
C ASP A 161 7.32 1.52 34.80
N ALA A 162 7.32 0.46 34.00
CA ALA A 162 8.06 -0.77 34.31
C ALA A 162 9.59 -0.54 34.35
N ALA A 163 10.12 0.23 33.40
CA ALA A 163 11.54 0.61 33.38
C ALA A 163 11.92 1.38 34.65
N LYS A 164 11.11 2.37 35.06
CA LYS A 164 11.33 3.11 36.31
C LYS A 164 11.35 2.20 37.52
N SER A 165 10.36 1.31 37.65
CA SER A 165 10.30 0.35 38.76
C SER A 165 11.53 -0.55 38.80
N ASN A 166 11.97 -1.07 37.65
CA ASN A 166 13.18 -1.89 37.55
C ASN A 166 14.44 -1.11 37.95
N THR A 167 14.58 0.14 37.52
CA THR A 167 15.72 0.99 37.92
C THR A 167 15.74 1.26 39.42
N GLU A 168 14.59 1.47 40.05
CA GLU A 168 14.48 1.63 41.51
C GLU A 168 14.85 0.35 42.25
N ASN A 169 14.38 -0.80 41.78
CA ASN A 169 14.70 -2.09 42.38
C ASN A 169 16.20 -2.40 42.27
N LEU A 170 16.83 -2.11 41.13
CA LEU A 170 18.27 -2.26 40.95
C LEU A 170 19.05 -1.34 41.88
N LYS A 171 18.63 -0.07 42.03
CA LYS A 171 19.27 0.87 42.95
C LYS A 171 19.21 0.36 44.39
N LYS A 172 18.05 -0.11 44.85
CA LYS A 172 17.90 -0.72 46.19
C LYS A 172 18.79 -1.95 46.35
N GLY A 173 18.90 -2.79 45.32
CA GLY A 173 19.79 -3.95 45.34
C GLY A 173 21.28 -3.57 45.47
N MET A 174 21.71 -2.50 44.79
CA MET A 174 23.08 -1.98 44.90
C MET A 174 23.36 -1.41 46.29
N GLU A 175 22.43 -0.64 46.86
CA GLU A 175 22.56 -0.09 48.23
C GLU A 175 22.72 -1.20 49.27
N ILE A 176 21.93 -2.28 49.17
CA ILE A 176 22.06 -3.46 50.04
C ILE A 176 23.42 -4.12 49.84
N SER A 177 23.87 -4.29 48.60
CA SER A 177 25.18 -4.87 48.30
C SER A 177 26.33 -4.02 48.86
N ASP A 178 26.24 -2.70 48.80
CA ASP A 178 27.27 -1.80 49.33
C ASP A 178 27.26 -1.79 50.86
N SER A 179 26.08 -1.82 51.50
CA SER A 179 25.95 -2.04 52.94
C SER A 179 26.54 -3.38 53.38
N ALA A 180 26.27 -4.46 52.64
CA ALA A 180 26.85 -5.79 52.91
C ALA A 180 28.38 -5.79 52.72
N ARG A 181 28.89 -5.14 51.67
CA ARG A 181 30.33 -5.01 51.45
C ARG A 181 31.00 -4.19 52.55
N ASN A 182 30.38 -3.11 53.01
CA ASN A 182 30.88 -2.32 54.14
C ASN A 182 30.84 -3.10 55.47
N LEU A 183 29.87 -3.99 55.65
CA LEU A 183 29.85 -4.93 56.79
C LEU A 183 30.96 -5.98 56.71
N LEU A 184 31.34 -6.41 55.51
CA LEU A 184 32.45 -7.34 55.27
C LEU A 184 33.82 -6.67 55.36
N LYS A 185 33.93 -5.36 55.05
CA LYS A 185 35.15 -4.56 55.23
C LYS A 185 35.52 -4.27 56.69
N LYS A 186 34.89 -4.94 57.65
CA LYS A 186 35.30 -4.86 59.06
C LYS A 186 36.74 -5.35 59.20
N THR A 187 37.55 -4.54 59.87
CA THR A 187 38.97 -4.83 60.02
C THR A 187 39.16 -6.12 60.81
N LEU A 188 40.29 -6.80 60.63
CA LEU A 188 40.64 -7.98 61.44
C LEU A 188 40.50 -7.69 62.95
N LYS A 189 40.82 -6.46 63.39
CA LYS A 189 40.59 -5.98 64.76
C LYS A 189 39.13 -6.12 65.20
N ASP A 190 38.18 -5.64 64.38
CA ASP A 190 36.75 -5.69 64.71
C ASP A 190 36.25 -7.14 64.79
N ARG A 191 36.80 -8.03 63.96
CA ARG A 191 36.51 -9.46 63.98
C ARG A 191 37.03 -10.11 65.27
N ILE A 192 38.25 -9.78 65.70
CA ILE A 192 38.85 -10.29 66.94
C ILE A 192 38.05 -9.84 68.16
N VAL A 193 37.80 -8.54 68.31
CA VAL A 193 37.05 -7.98 69.47
C VAL A 193 35.64 -8.58 69.58
N ARG A 194 35.02 -8.90 68.43
CA ARG A 194 33.70 -9.53 68.40
C ARG A 194 33.75 -11.01 68.81
N ALA A 195 34.78 -11.74 68.38
CA ALA A 195 34.90 -13.16 68.65
C ALA A 195 35.37 -13.46 70.09
N VAL A 196 36.17 -12.56 70.65
CA VAL A 196 36.80 -12.70 71.97
C VAL A 196 36.54 -11.42 72.76
N GLN A 197 35.48 -11.42 73.57
CA GLN A 197 34.94 -10.21 74.22
C GLN A 197 35.91 -9.57 75.24
N ASP A 198 36.83 -10.36 75.76
CA ASP A 198 37.87 -9.97 76.72
C ASP A 198 39.19 -9.57 76.05
N ALA A 199 39.30 -9.69 74.72
CA ALA A 199 40.54 -9.36 74.01
C ALA A 199 40.78 -7.84 73.95
N GLN A 200 41.98 -7.42 74.37
CA GLN A 200 42.47 -6.07 74.16
C GLN A 200 43.34 -6.02 72.90
N VAL A 201 42.79 -5.50 71.80
CA VAL A 201 43.52 -5.39 70.52
C VAL A 201 44.15 -4.00 70.38
N SER A 202 45.47 -3.95 70.33
CA SER A 202 46.23 -2.72 70.07
C SER A 202 46.87 -2.74 68.67
N LEU A 203 46.95 -1.58 68.02
CA LEU A 203 47.63 -1.41 66.74
C LEU A 203 48.91 -0.61 67.02
N LYS A 204 50.05 -1.15 66.62
CA LYS A 204 51.35 -0.47 66.71
C LYS A 204 51.88 -0.23 65.31
N ALA A 205 52.37 0.99 65.05
CA ALA A 205 53.02 1.29 63.79
C ALA A 205 54.38 0.57 63.74
N GLY A 206 54.54 -0.33 62.76
CA GLY A 206 55.79 -1.04 62.49
C GLY A 206 56.66 -0.32 61.46
N ARG A 207 57.72 -1.01 61.01
CA ARG A 207 58.56 -0.56 59.89
C ARG A 207 57.76 -0.60 58.58
N SER A 208 58.22 0.13 57.57
CA SER A 208 57.60 0.08 56.24
C SER A 208 57.53 -1.37 55.73
N ALA A 209 56.38 -1.75 55.18
CA ALA A 209 56.07 -3.08 54.67
C ALA A 209 56.04 -4.26 55.68
N SER A 210 56.21 -4.03 57.00
CA SER A 210 55.97 -5.08 58.00
C SER A 210 54.49 -5.17 58.36
N TYR A 211 54.00 -6.39 58.51
CA TYR A 211 52.69 -6.68 59.11
C TYR A 211 52.85 -7.90 59.99
N GLU A 212 52.67 -7.72 61.29
CA GLU A 212 52.93 -8.73 62.31
C GLU A 212 51.75 -8.79 63.28
N ILE A 213 51.40 -10.01 63.68
CA ILE A 213 50.33 -10.28 64.63
C ILE A 213 50.92 -11.03 65.80
N GLU A 214 50.76 -10.45 66.99
CA GLU A 214 51.21 -11.03 68.26
C GLU A 214 50.02 -11.32 69.16
N VAL A 215 50.02 -12.51 69.76
CA VAL A 215 49.03 -12.92 70.76
C VAL A 215 49.79 -13.29 72.03
N ASN A 216 49.52 -12.60 73.14
CA ASN A 216 50.21 -12.81 74.42
C ASN A 216 51.74 -12.78 74.30
N SER A 217 52.27 -11.80 73.55
CA SER A 217 53.71 -11.62 73.26
C SER A 217 54.35 -12.73 72.43
N VAL A 218 53.56 -13.59 71.78
CA VAL A 218 54.05 -14.58 70.81
C VAL A 218 53.60 -14.18 69.40
N THR A 219 54.53 -14.04 68.47
CA THR A 219 54.24 -13.72 67.06
C THR A 219 53.62 -14.92 66.37
N ILE A 220 52.34 -14.83 66.02
CA ILE A 220 51.60 -15.88 65.30
C ILE A 220 51.65 -15.69 63.79
N PHE A 221 51.99 -14.49 63.30
CA PHE A 221 52.15 -14.22 61.88
C PHE A 221 53.14 -13.09 61.62
N SER A 222 53.97 -13.22 60.59
CA SER A 222 54.79 -12.13 60.04
C SER A 222 54.79 -12.15 58.52
N LYS A 223 54.33 -11.05 57.91
CA LYS A 223 54.35 -10.83 56.45
C LYS A 223 55.76 -10.88 55.88
N LEU A 224 56.77 -10.54 56.67
CA LEU A 224 58.16 -10.57 56.21
C LEU A 224 58.69 -12.00 56.08
N ALA A 225 58.17 -12.92 56.90
CA ALA A 225 58.49 -14.33 56.83
C ALA A 225 57.72 -15.03 55.70
N THR A 226 56.44 -14.72 55.52
CA THR A 226 55.56 -15.39 54.54
C THR A 226 55.53 -14.70 53.16
N GLY A 227 55.95 -13.43 53.08
CA GLY A 227 55.89 -12.61 51.86
C GLY A 227 54.49 -12.12 51.48
N GLN A 228 53.45 -12.52 52.21
CA GLN A 228 52.04 -12.25 51.87
C GLN A 228 51.24 -11.81 53.11
N PHE A 229 50.00 -11.35 52.90
CA PHE A 229 49.09 -11.08 54.02
C PHE A 229 48.46 -12.39 54.52
N PRO A 230 48.12 -12.48 55.82
CA PRO A 230 47.53 -13.69 56.37
C PRO A 230 46.11 -13.90 55.84
N ASP A 231 45.62 -15.14 55.87
CA ASP A 231 44.18 -15.38 55.82
C ASP A 231 43.56 -14.95 57.16
N ASP A 232 42.79 -13.85 57.14
CA ASP A 232 42.12 -13.31 58.33
C ASP A 232 41.26 -14.35 59.06
N THR A 233 40.69 -15.32 58.35
CA THR A 233 39.84 -16.36 58.95
C THR A 233 40.67 -17.34 59.76
N LYS A 234 41.85 -17.73 59.25
CA LYS A 234 42.78 -18.61 59.95
C LYS A 234 43.42 -17.96 61.16
N VAL A 235 43.79 -16.69 61.03
CA VAL A 235 44.27 -15.91 62.18
C VAL A 235 43.18 -15.82 63.27
N LEU A 236 41.92 -15.61 62.88
CA LEU A 236 40.83 -15.52 63.85
C LEU A 236 40.56 -16.86 64.55
N GLU A 237 40.57 -17.98 63.81
CA GLU A 237 40.46 -19.34 64.38
C GLU A 237 41.56 -19.60 65.41
N GLU A 238 42.80 -19.27 65.07
CA GLU A 238 43.97 -19.39 65.96
C GLU A 238 43.77 -18.60 67.26
N ILE A 239 43.38 -17.32 67.14
CA ILE A 239 43.16 -16.44 68.29
C ILE A 239 42.04 -16.97 69.20
N ILE A 240 40.94 -17.50 68.63
CA ILE A 240 39.82 -18.07 69.40
C ILE A 240 40.26 -19.33 70.15
N GLU A 241 41.08 -20.18 69.55
CA GLU A 241 41.55 -21.41 70.19
C GLU A 241 42.56 -21.11 71.31
N VAL A 242 43.43 -20.12 71.12
CA VAL A 242 44.34 -19.62 72.16
C VAL A 242 43.55 -18.97 73.31
N SER A 243 42.52 -18.17 73.02
CA SER A 243 41.72 -17.50 74.07
C SER A 243 40.93 -18.48 74.94
N LYS A 244 40.50 -19.61 74.37
CA LYS A 244 39.87 -20.71 75.11
C LYS A 244 40.85 -21.53 75.97
N GLY A 245 42.16 -21.26 75.86
CA GLY A 245 43.20 -22.06 76.50
C GLY A 245 43.35 -23.47 75.93
N ALA A 246 42.80 -23.72 74.73
CA ALA A 246 42.81 -25.05 74.11
C ALA A 246 44.20 -25.41 73.56
N LYS A 247 44.97 -24.41 73.13
CA LYS A 247 46.32 -24.60 72.58
C LYS A 247 47.22 -23.40 72.82
N LYS A 248 48.54 -23.60 72.67
CA LYS A 248 49.54 -22.53 72.67
C LYS A 248 49.52 -21.81 71.31
N PRO A 249 49.90 -20.52 71.23
CA PRO A 249 49.91 -19.80 69.97
C PRO A 249 50.90 -20.43 68.98
N GLU A 250 50.41 -20.83 67.81
CA GLU A 250 51.21 -21.38 66.72
C GLU A 250 51.30 -20.40 65.54
N VAL A 251 52.34 -20.57 64.71
CA VAL A 251 52.56 -19.72 63.54
C VAL A 251 51.58 -20.12 62.44
N VAL A 252 50.70 -19.20 62.06
CA VAL A 252 49.77 -19.36 60.93
C VAL A 252 50.56 -19.19 59.63
N THR A 253 50.48 -20.19 58.75
CA THR A 253 51.23 -20.17 57.47
C THR A 253 50.34 -19.95 56.26
N GLU A 254 49.03 -20.04 56.45
CA GLU A 254 48.02 -19.81 55.43
C GLU A 254 47.93 -18.33 55.08
N THR A 255 48.05 -18.04 53.78
CA THR A 255 48.03 -16.70 53.23
C THR A 255 46.85 -16.53 52.27
N ASP A 256 46.28 -15.33 52.22
CA ASP A 256 45.24 -15.02 51.24
C ASP A 256 45.88 -14.85 49.86
N ARG A 257 45.41 -15.64 48.87
CA ARG A 257 46.01 -15.71 47.53
C ARG A 257 45.67 -14.49 46.65
N GLY A 258 45.06 -13.45 47.21
CA GLY A 258 44.41 -12.37 46.45
C GLY A 258 45.30 -11.23 45.92
N CYS A 259 46.54 -11.05 46.38
CA CYS A 259 47.36 -9.90 45.93
C CYS A 259 48.28 -10.24 44.77
N THR A 260 47.78 -10.06 43.54
CA THR A 260 48.65 -9.94 42.35
C THR A 260 49.05 -8.47 42.22
N ILE A 261 50.34 -8.16 42.40
CA ILE A 261 50.89 -6.86 41.99
C ILE A 261 51.01 -6.94 40.46
N LEU A 262 50.11 -6.25 39.75
CA LEU A 262 50.23 -6.00 38.31
C LEU A 262 51.17 -4.81 38.07
#